data_AF-A0A8S9X5I2-F1
#
_entry.id   AF-A0A8S9X5I2-F1
#
_cell.length_a   1.000
_cell.length_b   1.000
_cell.length_c   1.000
_cell.angle_alpha   90.00
_cell.angle_beta   90.00
_cell.angle_gamma   90.00
#
_symmetry.space_group_name_H-M   'P 1'
#
loop_
_entity.id
_entity.type
_entity.pdbx_description
1 polymer ?
#
loop_
_entity_poly.entity_id
_entity_poly.type
_entity_poly.pdbx_seq_one_letter_code
_entity_poly.pdbx_strand_id
1 'polypeptide(L)'
;MKNPEKLVVIPDRQKEKKNPHVPDFVRNVMGSSAGAGSGEFHVYRHLRRKEYARQKAIGEKGEKAALDEAFQMKLLENQKQAEERTAKKRAKRLKKKKNLKKKKIENAKDSVKMTDPPSDESSSENSDHEGSAKDCDDSERSPSRISPTDSGDNA
;
A
#
# COMPACT_ATOMS: atom_id res chain seq x y z
N MET A 1 -23.39 -18.33 28.82
CA MET A 1 -21.98 -17.90 28.97
C MET A 1 -21.54 -18.20 30.39
N LYS A 2 -20.47 -18.97 30.60
CA LYS A 2 -20.08 -19.44 31.95
C LYS A 2 -19.50 -18.34 32.86
N ASN A 3 -18.97 -17.25 32.30
CA ASN A 3 -18.44 -16.09 33.05
C ASN A 3 -18.67 -14.80 32.26
N PRO A 4 -19.80 -14.09 32.48
CA PRO A 4 -20.12 -12.86 31.74
C PRO A 4 -19.36 -11.62 32.25
N GLU A 5 -18.86 -11.62 33.50
CA GLU A 5 -18.14 -10.46 34.07
C GLU A 5 -16.65 -10.43 33.76
N LYS A 6 -16.09 -11.53 33.21
CA LYS A 6 -14.68 -11.55 32.83
C LYS A 6 -14.49 -10.74 31.56
N LEU A 7 -13.70 -9.68 31.64
CA LEU A 7 -13.29 -8.89 30.48
C LEU A 7 -12.67 -9.81 29.41
N VAL A 8 -13.14 -9.67 28.18
CA VAL A 8 -12.60 -10.39 27.03
C VAL A 8 -11.22 -9.79 26.72
N VAL A 9 -10.16 -10.58 26.86
CA VAL A 9 -8.80 -10.16 26.53
C VAL A 9 -8.61 -10.27 25.02
N ILE A 10 -8.65 -9.14 24.33
CA ILE A 10 -8.24 -9.06 22.92
C ILE A 10 -6.71 -9.03 22.89
N PRO A 11 -6.04 -9.92 22.15
CA PRO A 11 -4.58 -9.93 22.08
C PRO A 11 -4.07 -8.67 21.37
N ASP A 12 -3.04 -8.07 21.95
CA ASP A 12 -2.33 -6.94 21.33
C ASP A 12 -1.58 -7.38 20.07
N ARG A 13 -1.40 -6.43 19.15
CA ARG A 13 -0.55 -6.60 17.95
C ARG A 13 0.87 -7.03 18.33
N GLN A 14 1.40 -8.02 17.62
CA GLN A 14 2.75 -8.53 17.83
C GLN A 14 3.78 -7.42 17.63
N LYS A 15 4.65 -7.20 18.63
CA LYS A 15 5.73 -6.22 18.54
C LYS A 15 6.82 -6.73 17.62
N GLU A 16 7.38 -5.84 16.81
CA GLU A 16 8.55 -6.17 16.00
C GLU A 16 9.73 -6.58 16.88
N LYS A 17 10.48 -7.59 16.42
CA LYS A 17 11.70 -8.05 17.10
C LYS A 17 12.73 -6.92 17.05
N LYS A 18 13.06 -6.38 18.22
CA LYS A 18 14.11 -5.36 18.37
C LYS A 18 15.46 -6.05 18.53
N ASN A 19 16.50 -5.42 17.98
CA ASN A 19 17.87 -5.86 18.24
C ASN A 19 18.15 -5.71 19.74
N PRO A 20 18.85 -6.66 20.37
CA PRO A 20 19.20 -6.55 21.77
C PRO A 20 20.05 -5.30 22.00
N HIS A 21 19.73 -4.56 23.06
CA HIS A 21 20.52 -3.40 23.47
C HIS A 21 21.92 -3.85 23.91
N VAL A 22 22.95 -3.14 23.45
CA VAL A 22 24.35 -3.42 23.80
C VAL A 22 24.64 -2.73 25.14
N PRO A 23 25.20 -3.43 26.15
CA PRO A 23 25.54 -2.79 27.42
C PRO A 23 26.66 -1.76 27.26
N ASP A 24 26.53 -0.63 27.94
CA ASP A 24 27.50 0.48 27.85
C ASP A 24 28.88 0.11 28.40
N PHE A 25 28.93 -0.68 29.48
CA PHE A 25 30.17 -1.05 30.14
C PHE A 25 30.31 -2.57 30.28
N VAL A 26 31.38 -3.10 29.70
CA VAL A 26 31.82 -4.48 29.93
C VAL A 26 32.81 -4.47 31.08
N ARG A 27 32.44 -5.10 32.20
CA ARG A 27 33.23 -5.10 33.44
C ARG A 27 34.33 -6.17 33.47
N ASN A 28 34.19 -7.20 32.64
CA ASN A 28 35.03 -8.40 32.68
C ASN A 28 36.05 -8.41 31.53
N VAL A 29 36.62 -7.25 31.20
CA VAL A 29 37.62 -7.14 30.13
C VAL A 29 38.99 -7.50 30.68
N MET A 30 39.61 -8.52 30.10
CA MET A 30 40.98 -8.90 30.42
C MET A 30 41.97 -7.97 29.67
N GLY A 31 43.18 -7.77 30.21
CA GLY A 31 44.17 -6.85 29.65
C GLY A 31 44.56 -7.18 28.19
N SER A 32 44.92 -6.17 27.41
CA SER A 32 45.16 -6.30 25.96
C SER A 32 46.31 -7.24 25.57
N SER A 33 47.28 -7.44 26.47
CA SER A 33 48.41 -8.36 26.28
C SER A 33 48.19 -9.73 26.95
N ALA A 34 47.05 -9.95 27.58
CA ALA A 34 46.74 -11.24 28.19
C ALA A 34 46.45 -12.30 27.12
N GLY A 35 46.87 -13.54 27.36
CA GLY A 35 46.63 -14.66 26.45
C GLY A 35 45.16 -15.06 26.33
N ALA A 36 44.84 -15.95 25.39
CA ALA A 36 43.48 -16.46 25.23
C ALA A 36 43.05 -17.32 26.44
N GLY A 37 42.01 -16.89 27.15
CA GLY A 37 41.39 -17.66 28.23
C GLY A 37 40.47 -18.77 27.70
N SER A 38 40.16 -19.76 28.54
CA SER A 38 39.28 -20.89 28.18
C SER A 38 37.84 -20.46 27.83
N GLY A 39 37.38 -19.33 28.37
CA GLY A 39 36.06 -18.76 28.09
C GLY A 39 35.96 -17.89 26.84
N GLU A 40 37.09 -17.49 26.24
CA GLU A 40 37.12 -16.48 25.17
C GLU A 40 36.41 -16.99 23.89
N PHE A 41 36.54 -18.29 23.61
CA PHE A 41 35.84 -18.92 22.49
C PHE A 41 34.32 -18.76 22.59
N HIS A 42 33.75 -18.95 23.78
CA HIS A 42 32.31 -18.81 23.97
C HIS A 42 31.86 -17.35 23.89
N VAL A 43 32.67 -16.41 24.40
CA VAL A 43 32.42 -14.97 24.27
C VAL A 43 32.34 -14.60 22.79
N TYR A 44 33.35 -14.96 21.98
CA TYR A 44 33.34 -14.72 20.53
C TYR A 44 32.13 -15.36 19.84
N ARG A 45 31.84 -16.63 20.14
CA ARG A 45 30.69 -17.34 19.57
C ARG A 45 29.35 -16.62 19.83
N HIS A 46 29.14 -16.12 21.06
CA HIS A 46 27.94 -15.37 21.39
C HIS A 46 27.91 -14.00 20.71
N LEU A 47 29.04 -13.30 20.67
CA LEU A 47 29.16 -12.00 20.02
C LEU A 47 28.90 -12.10 18.51
N ARG A 48 29.49 -13.09 17.83
CA ARG A 48 29.30 -13.33 16.40
C ARG A 48 27.84 -13.60 16.06
N ARG A 49 27.14 -14.43 16.84
CA ARG A 49 25.70 -14.68 16.63
C ARG A 49 24.87 -13.41 16.80
N LYS A 50 25.16 -12.61 17.84
CA LYS A 50 24.49 -11.33 18.06
C LYS A 50 24.71 -10.38 16.89
N GLU A 51 25.94 -10.30 16.39
CA GLU A 51 26.29 -9.43 15.27
C GLU A 51 25.65 -9.88 13.96
N TYR A 52 25.65 -11.18 13.65
CA TYR A 52 24.96 -11.69 12.46
C TYR A 52 23.45 -11.48 12.52
N ALA A 53 22.83 -11.71 13.69
CA ALA A 53 21.42 -11.41 13.88
C ALA A 53 21.14 -9.91 13.69
N ARG A 54 22.02 -9.04 14.19
CA ARG A 54 21.91 -7.58 14.03
C ARG A 54 22.02 -7.16 12.57
N GLN A 55 23.04 -7.63 11.85
CA GLN A 55 23.27 -7.34 10.43
C GLN A 55 22.11 -7.83 9.57
N LYS A 56 21.65 -9.07 9.79
CA LYS A 56 20.48 -9.63 9.10
C LYS A 56 19.22 -8.79 9.34
N ALA A 57 18.95 -8.40 10.58
CA ALA A 57 17.80 -7.56 10.90
C ALA A 57 17.88 -6.16 10.26
N ILE A 58 19.08 -5.61 10.08
CA ILE A 58 19.28 -4.33 9.39
C ILE A 58 19.02 -4.50 7.88
N GLY A 59 19.57 -5.53 7.26
CA GLY A 59 19.34 -5.84 5.85
C GLY A 59 17.87 -6.05 5.53
N GLU A 60 17.19 -6.92 6.29
CA GLU A 60 15.76 -7.21 6.12
C GLU A 60 14.88 -5.95 6.30
N LYS A 61 15.24 -5.06 7.21
CA LYS A 61 14.50 -3.78 7.40
C LYS A 61 14.72 -2.82 6.24
N GLY A 62 15.95 -2.73 5.72
CA GLY A 62 16.26 -1.91 4.57
C GLY A 62 15.51 -2.36 3.31
N GLU A 63 15.52 -3.67 3.04
CA GLU A 63 14.80 -4.26 1.91
C GLU A 63 13.28 -4.02 2.01
N LYS A 64 12.69 -4.26 3.19
CA LYS A 64 11.26 -3.99 3.41
C LYS A 64 10.91 -2.52 3.22
N ALA A 65 11.69 -1.61 3.79
CA ALA A 65 11.45 -0.17 3.65
C ALA A 65 11.51 0.27 2.18
N ALA A 66 12.49 -0.22 1.41
CA ALA A 66 12.60 0.10 -0.02
C ALA A 66 11.42 -0.43 -0.84
N LEU A 67 10.96 -1.66 -0.55
CA LEU A 67 9.78 -2.24 -1.19
C LEU A 67 8.50 -1.48 -0.85
N ASP A 68 8.32 -1.10 0.42
CA ASP A 68 7.17 -0.34 0.89
C ASP A 68 7.12 1.06 0.25
N GLU A 69 8.27 1.75 0.16
CA GLU A 69 8.37 3.04 -0.52
C GLU A 69 8.02 2.92 -2.01
N ALA A 70 8.59 1.93 -2.71
CA ALA A 70 8.27 1.69 -4.11
C ALA A 70 6.79 1.36 -4.32
N PHE A 71 6.18 0.62 -3.41
CA PHE A 71 4.75 0.32 -3.44
C PHE A 71 3.90 1.57 -3.23
N GLN A 72 4.23 2.40 -2.23
CA GLN A 72 3.51 3.65 -1.96
C GLN A 72 3.60 4.62 -3.15
N MET A 73 4.77 4.74 -3.77
CA MET A 73 4.95 5.60 -4.95
C MET A 73 4.08 5.15 -6.12
N LYS A 74 4.05 3.84 -6.41
CA LYS A 74 3.17 3.27 -7.44
C LYS A 74 1.68 3.50 -7.13
N LEU A 75 1.29 3.35 -5.87
CA LEU A 75 -0.09 3.58 -5.44
C LEU A 75 -0.51 5.03 -5.67
N LEU A 76 0.34 5.99 -5.28
CA LEU A 76 0.08 7.42 -5.47
C LEU A 76 0.03 7.79 -6.95
N GLU A 77 0.90 7.21 -7.78
CA GLU A 77 0.87 7.43 -9.23
C GLU A 77 -0.45 6.93 -9.84
N ASN A 78 -0.85 5.71 -9.50
CA ASN A 78 -2.11 5.13 -9.98
C ASN A 78 -3.33 5.97 -9.53
N GLN A 79 -3.33 6.45 -8.28
CA GLN A 79 -4.37 7.34 -7.78
C GLN A 79 -4.43 8.64 -8.58
N LYS A 80 -3.28 9.31 -8.81
CA LYS A 80 -3.20 10.53 -9.62
C LYS A 80 -3.71 10.30 -11.05
N GLN A 81 -3.30 9.22 -11.70
CA GLN A 81 -3.75 8.90 -13.05
C GLN A 81 -5.27 8.63 -13.11
N ALA A 82 -5.82 7.92 -12.11
CA ALA A 82 -7.26 7.68 -11.99
C ALA A 82 -8.05 8.98 -11.74
N GLU A 83 -7.54 9.85 -10.88
CA GLU A 83 -8.11 11.17 -10.58
C GLU A 83 -8.10 12.07 -11.81
N GLU A 84 -6.99 12.13 -12.55
CA GLU A 84 -6.90 12.91 -13.79
C GLU A 84 -7.92 12.45 -14.84
N ARG A 85 -8.03 11.13 -15.06
CA ARG A 85 -9.01 10.57 -16.00
C ARG A 85 -10.43 10.89 -15.55
N THR A 86 -10.71 10.78 -14.25
CA THR A 86 -12.03 11.07 -13.67
C THR A 86 -12.36 12.57 -13.72
N ALA A 87 -11.40 13.45 -13.43
CA ALA A 87 -11.53 14.89 -13.48
C ALA A 87 -11.78 15.38 -14.92
N LYS A 88 -11.04 14.86 -15.90
CA LYS A 88 -11.26 15.14 -17.34
C LYS A 88 -12.68 14.75 -17.75
N LYS A 89 -13.14 13.55 -17.40
CA LYS A 89 -14.52 13.09 -17.69
C LYS A 89 -15.59 13.91 -16.96
N ARG A 90 -15.38 14.23 -15.68
CA ARG A 90 -16.27 15.06 -14.86
C ARG A 90 -16.40 16.47 -15.43
N ALA A 91 -15.28 17.10 -15.83
CA ALA A 91 -15.27 18.42 -16.46
C ALA A 91 -16.07 18.44 -17.77
N LYS A 92 -15.93 17.42 -18.62
CA LYS A 92 -16.74 17.26 -19.85
C LYS A 92 -18.24 17.17 -19.52
N ARG A 93 -18.64 16.34 -18.55
CA ARG A 93 -20.05 16.22 -18.12
C ARG A 93 -20.61 17.51 -17.55
N LEU A 94 -19.83 18.24 -16.73
CA LEU A 94 -20.24 19.53 -16.17
C LEU A 94 -20.43 20.61 -17.25
N LYS A 95 -19.54 20.68 -18.24
CA LYS A 95 -19.70 21.57 -19.40
C LYS A 95 -20.97 21.26 -20.18
N LYS A 96 -21.23 19.98 -20.49
CA LYS A 96 -22.48 19.54 -21.15
C LYS A 96 -23.73 19.91 -20.32
N LYS A 97 -23.71 19.65 -19.01
CA LYS A 97 -24.82 20.00 -18.10
C LYS A 97 -25.06 21.51 -18.05
N LYS A 98 -24.00 22.34 -18.03
CA LYS A 98 -24.12 23.81 -18.09
C LYS A 98 -24.73 24.26 -19.42
N ASN A 99 -24.30 23.71 -20.55
CA ASN A 99 -24.86 24.08 -21.86
C ASN A 99 -26.32 23.66 -22.01
N LEU A 100 -26.70 22.46 -21.53
CA LEU A 100 -28.11 22.02 -21.53
C LEU A 100 -28.99 22.91 -20.64
N LYS A 101 -28.50 23.33 -19.47
CA LYS A 101 -29.22 24.29 -18.61
C LYS A 101 -29.41 25.64 -19.31
N LYS A 102 -28.37 26.16 -19.99
CA LYS A 102 -28.48 27.40 -20.78
C LYS A 102 -29.54 27.29 -21.87
N LYS A 103 -29.49 26.22 -22.68
CA LYS A 103 -30.50 25.95 -23.72
C LYS A 103 -31.92 25.83 -23.16
N LYS A 104 -32.11 25.15 -22.01
CA LYS A 104 -33.42 25.07 -21.36
C LYS A 104 -33.94 26.45 -20.91
N ILE A 105 -33.05 27.31 -20.41
CA ILE A 105 -33.43 28.68 -20.00
C ILE A 105 -33.75 29.55 -21.23
N GLU A 106 -32.97 29.44 -22.30
CA GLU A 106 -33.24 30.15 -23.57
C GLU A 106 -34.58 29.70 -24.17
N ASN A 107 -34.79 28.39 -24.32
CA ASN A 107 -36.05 27.84 -24.81
C ASN A 107 -37.25 28.21 -23.90
N ALA A 108 -37.07 28.25 -22.57
CA ALA A 108 -38.11 28.69 -21.65
C ALA A 108 -38.39 30.20 -21.76
N LYS A 109 -37.39 31.03 -22.09
CA LYS A 109 -37.60 32.47 -22.33
C LYS A 109 -38.29 32.72 -23.67
N ASP A 110 -37.97 31.94 -24.70
CA ASP A 110 -38.63 32.01 -25.99
C ASP A 110 -40.05 31.45 -25.93
N SER A 111 -40.30 30.39 -25.13
CA SER A 111 -41.65 29.87 -24.88
C SER A 111 -42.49 30.78 -23.97
N VAL A 112 -41.87 31.58 -23.08
CA VAL A 112 -42.59 32.62 -22.31
C VAL A 112 -42.94 33.84 -23.19
N LYS A 113 -42.27 34.02 -24.34
CA LYS A 113 -42.59 35.08 -25.30
C LYS A 113 -43.73 34.71 -26.27
N MET A 114 -44.14 33.45 -26.30
CA MET A 114 -45.27 32.96 -27.10
C MET A 114 -46.25 32.15 -26.22
N THR A 115 -47.20 32.92 -25.69
CA THR A 115 -48.65 32.63 -25.45
C THR A 115 -49.12 31.88 -24.19
N ASP A 116 -50.24 32.37 -23.62
CA ASP A 116 -51.22 31.62 -22.78
C ASP A 116 -51.56 30.21 -23.37
N PRO A 117 -52.11 29.25 -22.58
CA PRO A 117 -51.72 27.83 -22.46
C PRO A 117 -52.55 26.88 -23.38
N PRO A 118 -52.60 25.52 -23.21
CA PRO A 118 -51.74 24.47 -22.62
C PRO A 118 -51.41 23.34 -23.65
N SER A 119 -50.58 22.33 -23.31
CA SER A 119 -50.84 20.90 -23.66
C SER A 119 -49.68 19.97 -23.33
N ASP A 120 -50.09 18.77 -22.95
CA ASP A 120 -49.39 17.62 -22.37
C ASP A 120 -48.61 16.76 -23.37
N GLU A 121 -47.75 15.91 -22.81
CA GLU A 121 -47.30 14.59 -23.29
C GLU A 121 -46.23 14.39 -24.40
N SER A 122 -45.54 13.27 -24.18
CA SER A 122 -44.77 12.40 -25.06
C SER A 122 -43.26 12.61 -25.25
N SER A 123 -42.53 11.95 -24.34
CA SER A 123 -41.64 10.80 -24.62
C SER A 123 -40.93 10.70 -25.97
N SER A 124 -39.60 10.57 -25.94
CA SER A 124 -38.91 9.56 -26.76
C SER A 124 -37.52 9.24 -26.20
N GLU A 125 -37.35 7.97 -25.86
CA GLU A 125 -36.10 7.31 -25.53
C GLU A 125 -35.17 7.27 -26.75
N ASN A 126 -33.86 7.30 -26.51
CA ASN A 126 -32.93 6.60 -27.39
C ASN A 126 -31.75 6.06 -26.56
N SER A 127 -31.71 4.74 -26.52
CA SER A 127 -30.61 3.90 -26.10
C SER A 127 -29.51 3.93 -27.15
N ASP A 128 -28.25 4.05 -26.72
CA ASP A 128 -27.13 3.42 -27.41
C ASP A 128 -26.12 2.95 -26.37
N HIS A 129 -26.10 1.63 -26.21
CA HIS A 129 -25.09 0.84 -25.54
C HIS A 129 -24.04 0.48 -26.58
N GLU A 130 -22.77 0.84 -26.38
CA GLU A 130 -21.68 0.01 -26.89
C GLU A 130 -20.43 0.14 -26.02
N GLY A 131 -19.85 -1.03 -25.78
CA GLY A 131 -18.82 -1.28 -24.79
C GLY A 131 -17.44 -0.75 -25.17
N SER A 132 -16.67 -0.43 -24.13
CA SER A 132 -15.21 -0.46 -24.22
C SER A 132 -14.70 -1.00 -22.88
N ALA A 133 -14.95 -2.29 -22.67
CA ALA A 133 -14.09 -3.12 -21.85
C ALA A 133 -12.75 -3.18 -22.60
N LYS A 134 -11.82 -2.32 -22.18
CA LYS A 134 -10.42 -2.51 -22.53
C LYS A 134 -9.88 -3.49 -21.50
N ASP A 135 -9.65 -4.72 -21.96
CA ASP A 135 -8.70 -5.64 -21.38
C ASP A 135 -7.47 -4.88 -20.88
N CYS A 136 -7.23 -4.98 -19.58
CA CYS A 136 -5.90 -4.84 -19.01
C CYS A 136 -5.50 -6.24 -18.59
N ASP A 137 -5.11 -7.04 -19.58
CA ASP A 137 -4.25 -8.18 -19.39
C ASP A 137 -2.85 -7.65 -19.03
N ASP A 138 -2.53 -7.70 -17.75
CA ASP A 138 -1.15 -7.67 -17.24
C ASP A 138 -1.03 -8.82 -16.25
N SER A 139 -1.12 -10.03 -16.79
CA SER A 139 -1.01 -11.29 -16.06
C SER A 139 0.27 -12.05 -16.41
N GLU A 140 1.41 -11.36 -16.58
CA GLU A 140 2.69 -12.02 -16.81
C GLU A 140 3.86 -11.30 -16.10
N ARG A 141 4.00 -11.50 -14.78
CA ARG A 141 5.30 -11.83 -14.16
C ARG A 141 5.13 -12.25 -12.69
N SER A 142 4.84 -13.52 -12.47
CA SER A 142 5.16 -14.17 -11.20
C SER A 142 6.67 -14.06 -10.96
N PRO A 143 7.18 -13.47 -9.87
CA PRO A 143 8.58 -13.69 -9.51
C PRO A 143 8.66 -15.15 -9.08
N SER A 144 9.32 -15.96 -9.91
CA SER A 144 9.68 -17.32 -9.56
C SER A 144 10.36 -17.29 -8.18
N ARG A 145 9.77 -18.03 -7.26
CA ARG A 145 10.28 -18.22 -5.90
C ARG A 145 11.59 -18.99 -6.04
N ILE A 146 12.71 -18.28 -6.14
CA ILE A 146 14.04 -18.88 -6.07
C ILE A 146 14.17 -19.46 -4.66
N SER A 147 14.03 -20.77 -4.56
CA SER A 147 14.37 -21.52 -3.37
C SER A 147 15.88 -21.41 -3.17
N PRO A 148 16.37 -21.10 -1.95
CA PRO A 148 17.78 -21.24 -1.67
C PRO A 148 18.11 -22.74 -1.77
N THR A 149 18.87 -23.11 -2.79
CA THR A 149 19.51 -24.42 -2.86
C THR A 149 20.45 -24.53 -1.68
N ASP A 150 20.16 -25.49 -0.81
CA ASP A 150 21.03 -25.98 0.25
C ASP A 150 22.29 -26.55 -0.39
N SER A 151 23.31 -25.72 -0.58
CA SER A 151 24.66 -26.16 -0.92
C SER A 151 25.26 -26.74 0.36
N GLY A 152 25.01 -28.03 0.57
CA GLY A 152 25.73 -28.84 1.54
C GLY A 152 27.18 -29.01 1.11
N ASP A 153 28.02 -28.03 1.45
CA ASP A 153 29.46 -28.25 1.61
C ASP A 153 29.69 -28.82 3.00
N ASN A 154 29.57 -30.15 3.09
CA ASN A 154 30.16 -30.96 4.15
C ASN A 154 31.25 -31.81 3.49
N ALA A 155 32.48 -31.31 3.55
CA ALA A 155 33.73 -32.08 3.56
C ALA A 155 34.82 -31.25 4.24
#